data_AF-A0A819YB01-F1
#
_entry.id   AF-A0A819YB01-F1
#
_cell.length_a   1.000
_cell.length_b   1.000
_cell.length_c   1.000
_cell.angle_alpha   90.00
_cell.angle_beta   90.00
_cell.angle_gamma   90.00
#
_symmetry.space_group_name_H-M   'P 1'
#
loop_
_entity.id
_entity.type
_entity.pdbx_description
1 polymer ?
#
loop_
_entity_poly.entity_id
_entity_poly.type
_entity_poly.pdbx_seq_one_letter_code
_entity_poly.pdbx_strand_id
1 'polypeptide(L)'
;GDEEKRQGIQPQSLMDRSLAHELPKNQVNFMKSICLPCYALIARVLPETTPMVIGAKSNLQRWQELAAEKQQLTRTSLAAISTSTSTDDISDSSRTPPANNTRQPSSS
;
A
#
# COMPACT_ATOMS: atom_id res chain seq x y z
N GLY A 1 -7.55 -1.34 22.96
CA GLY A 1 -8.16 -1.33 21.62
C GLY A 1 -9.58 -0.81 21.71
N ASP A 2 -10.56 -1.71 21.74
CA ASP A 2 -11.97 -1.30 21.67
C ASP A 2 -12.45 -0.55 22.92
N GLU A 3 -11.90 -0.92 24.08
CA GLU A 3 -12.18 -0.21 25.34
C GLU A 3 -11.66 1.23 25.32
N GLU A 4 -10.45 1.47 24.79
CA GLU A 4 -9.91 2.82 24.60
C GLU A 4 -10.82 3.62 23.68
N LYS A 5 -11.26 3.05 22.55
CA LYS A 5 -12.21 3.70 21.64
C LYS A 5 -13.54 4.04 22.32
N ARG A 6 -14.07 3.14 23.16
CA ARG A 6 -15.30 3.37 23.92
C ARG A 6 -15.18 4.57 24.86
N GLN A 7 -13.96 4.84 25.34
CA GLN A 7 -13.64 5.99 26.18
C GLN A 7 -13.20 7.23 25.37
N GLY A 8 -13.27 7.20 24.04
CA GLY A 8 -12.83 8.29 23.16
C GLY A 8 -11.31 8.42 23.02
N ILE A 9 -10.55 7.40 23.45
CA ILE A 9 -9.10 7.34 23.35
C ILE A 9 -8.71 6.59 22.09
N GLN A 10 -7.77 7.16 21.32
CA GLN A 10 -7.24 6.50 20.13
C GLN A 10 -6.30 5.36 20.54
N PRO A 11 -6.59 4.11 20.16
CA PRO A 11 -5.73 2.98 20.50
C PRO A 11 -4.44 3.01 19.68
N GLN A 12 -3.39 2.38 20.20
CA GLN A 12 -2.17 2.12 19.43
C GLN A 12 -2.48 1.27 18.19
N SER A 13 -1.74 1.46 17.10
CA SER A 13 -2.03 0.84 15.78
C SER A 13 -2.22 -0.68 15.84
N LEU A 14 -1.38 -1.42 16.59
CA LEU A 14 -1.52 -2.88 16.77
C LEU A 14 -2.81 -3.30 17.48
N MET A 15 -3.42 -2.40 18.24
CA MET A 15 -4.64 -2.63 19.02
C MET A 15 -5.88 -2.03 18.34
N ASP A 16 -5.72 -1.41 17.17
CA ASP A 16 -6.80 -0.84 16.39
C ASP A 16 -7.30 -1.82 15.31
N ARG A 17 -8.51 -2.36 15.51
CA ARG A 17 -9.13 -3.28 14.54
C ARG A 17 -9.39 -2.66 13.16
N SER A 18 -9.51 -1.33 13.05
CA SER A 18 -9.64 -0.66 11.75
C SER A 18 -8.35 -0.73 10.92
N LEU A 19 -7.21 -0.93 11.58
CA LEU A 19 -5.91 -1.15 10.97
C LEU A 19 -5.60 -2.63 10.75
N ALA A 20 -6.62 -3.51 10.75
CA ALA A 20 -6.46 -4.94 10.43
C ALA A 20 -5.80 -5.18 9.06
N HIS A 21 -5.87 -4.19 8.16
CA HIS A 21 -5.18 -4.25 6.89
C HIS A 21 -3.64 -4.31 7.06
N GLU A 22 -3.08 -3.75 8.13
CA GLU A 22 -1.63 -3.80 8.42
C GLU A 22 -1.18 -5.16 9.01
N LEU A 23 -2.14 -6.02 9.37
CA LEU A 23 -1.88 -7.28 10.06
C LEU A 23 -0.81 -8.15 9.39
N PRO A 24 -0.81 -8.38 8.05
CA PRO A 24 0.22 -9.22 7.43
C PRO A 24 1.64 -8.69 7.64
N LYS A 25 1.85 -7.37 7.50
CA LYS A 25 3.15 -6.74 7.74
C LYS A 25 3.57 -6.87 9.21
N ASN A 26 2.63 -6.62 10.12
CA ASN A 26 2.89 -6.71 11.55
C ASN A 26 3.24 -8.14 11.98
N GLN A 27 2.57 -9.15 11.41
CA GLN A 27 2.87 -10.57 11.66
C GLN A 27 4.23 -10.99 11.11
N VAL A 28 4.63 -10.54 9.91
CA VAL A 28 6.00 -10.78 9.39
C VAL A 28 7.05 -10.25 10.37
N ASN A 29 6.88 -9.02 10.86
CA ASN A 29 7.82 -8.40 11.79
C ASN A 29 7.89 -9.15 13.12
N PHE A 30 6.72 -9.52 13.68
CA PHE A 30 6.66 -10.28 14.92
C PHE A 30 7.32 -11.66 14.80
N MET A 31 7.03 -12.38 13.72
CA MET A 31 7.60 -13.70 13.46
C MET A 31 9.13 -13.65 13.35
N LYS A 32 9.68 -12.65 12.64
CA LYS A 32 11.13 -12.47 12.47
C LYS A 32 11.83 -12.03 13.75
N SER A 33 11.23 -11.10 14.49
CA SER A 33 11.90 -10.41 15.59
C SER A 33 11.73 -11.14 16.92
N ILE A 34 10.64 -11.89 17.10
CA ILE A 34 10.27 -12.52 18.37
C ILE A 34 10.20 -14.04 18.24
N CYS A 35 9.31 -14.56 17.38
CA CYS A 35 9.01 -16.01 17.35
C CYS A 35 10.21 -16.85 16.94
N LEU A 36 10.84 -16.53 15.80
CA LEU A 36 11.95 -17.33 15.27
C LEU A 36 13.16 -17.38 16.20
N PRO A 37 13.67 -16.25 16.74
CA PRO A 37 14.75 -16.28 17.73
C PRO A 37 14.39 -17.10 18.97
N CYS A 38 13.16 -16.94 19.48
CA CYS A 38 12.68 -17.67 20.65
C CYS A 38 12.66 -19.18 20.41
N TYR A 39 12.00 -19.64 19.35
CA TYR A 39 11.92 -21.07 19.05
C TYR A 39 13.29 -21.67 18.69
N ALA A 40 14.16 -20.91 18.02
CA ALA A 40 15.52 -21.36 17.74
C ALA A 40 16.36 -21.52 19.01
N LEU A 41 16.15 -20.69 20.04
CA LEU A 41 16.78 -20.85 21.34
C LEU A 41 16.26 -22.08 22.07
N ILE A 42 14.93 -22.28 22.10
CA ILE A 42 14.32 -23.44 22.75
C ILE A 42 14.80 -24.74 22.09
N ALA A 43 14.81 -24.82 20.75
CA ALA A 43 15.28 -26.00 20.02
C ALA A 43 16.77 -26.30 20.26
N ARG A 44 17.57 -25.30 20.64
CA ARG A 44 18.97 -25.50 21.02
C ARG A 44 19.12 -26.22 22.36
N VAL A 45 18.17 -26.04 23.27
CA VAL A 45 18.16 -26.67 24.60
C VAL A 45 17.37 -27.98 24.58
N LEU A 46 16.27 -28.02 23.83
CA LEU A 46 15.36 -29.14 23.68
C LEU A 46 15.22 -29.49 22.19
N PRO A 47 16.10 -30.32 21.62
CA PRO A 47 16.11 -30.62 20.18
C PRO A 47 14.77 -31.13 19.63
N GLU A 48 13.98 -31.83 20.46
CA GLU A 48 12.64 -32.32 20.12
C GLU A 48 11.65 -31.20 19.75
N THR A 49 11.92 -29.94 20.11
CA THR A 49 11.06 -28.80 19.73
C THR A 49 11.44 -28.18 18.38
N THR A 50 12.38 -28.76 17.65
CA THR A 50 12.74 -28.33 16.28
C THR A 50 11.52 -28.16 15.35
N PRO A 51 10.46 -29.00 15.42
CA PRO A 51 9.24 -28.79 14.63
C PRO A 51 8.59 -27.41 14.82
N MET A 52 8.72 -26.78 16.00
CA MET A 52 8.21 -25.43 16.24
C MET A 52 8.93 -24.39 15.40
N VAL A 53 10.25 -24.54 15.20
CA VAL A 53 11.05 -23.66 14.33
C VAL A 53 10.61 -23.82 12.88
N ILE A 54 10.38 -25.06 12.44
CA ILE A 54 9.93 -25.37 11.07
C ILE A 54 8.55 -24.77 10.83
N GLY A 55 7.60 -24.99 11.73
CA GLY A 55 6.25 -24.42 11.66
C GLY A 55 6.28 -22.89 11.66
N ALA A 56 7.13 -22.27 12.50
CA ALA A 56 7.28 -20.82 12.51
C ALA A 56 7.85 -20.27 11.20
N LYS A 57 8.79 -20.97 10.56
CA LYS A 57 9.30 -20.58 9.23
C LYS A 57 8.21 -20.69 8.16
N SER A 58 7.41 -21.76 8.17
CA SER A 58 6.27 -21.92 7.25
C SER A 58 5.23 -20.81 7.45
N ASN A 59 4.88 -20.51 8.70
CA ASN A 59 3.98 -19.39 9.02
C ASN A 59 4.54 -18.05 8.55
N LEU A 60 5.84 -17.80 8.74
CA LEU A 60 6.49 -16.58 8.27
C LEU A 60 6.36 -16.46 6.75
N GLN A 61 6.65 -17.53 6.01
CA GLN A 61 6.53 -17.52 4.54
C GLN A 61 5.11 -17.14 4.12
N ARG A 62 4.10 -17.79 4.71
CA ARG A 62 2.70 -17.49 4.40
C ARG A 62 2.34 -16.02 4.68
N TRP A 63 2.82 -15.46 5.78
CA TRP A 63 2.61 -14.04 6.09
C TRP A 63 3.33 -13.10 5.13
N GLN A 64 4.51 -13.47 4.63
CA GLN A 64 5.22 -12.70 3.62
C GLN A 64 4.45 -12.68 2.29
N GLU A 65 3.89 -13.81 1.88
CA GLU A 65 3.04 -13.91 0.69
C GLU A 65 1.80 -13.01 0.82
N LEU A 66 1.09 -13.08 1.95
CA LEU A 66 -0.06 -12.21 2.24
C LEU A 66 0.31 -10.72 2.23
N ALA A 67 1.47 -10.38 2.77
CA ALA A 67 1.96 -9.00 2.79
C ALA A 67 2.29 -8.51 1.37
N ALA A 68 2.88 -9.36 0.52
CA ALA A 68 3.21 -9.05 -0.87
C ALA A 68 1.95 -8.87 -1.73
N GLU A 69 0.99 -9.79 -1.62
CA GLU A 69 -0.30 -9.72 -2.32
C GLU A 69 -1.02 -8.40 -2.00
N LYS A 70 -1.05 -8.02 -0.73
CA LYS A 70 -1.64 -6.76 -0.29
C LYS A 70 -0.95 -5.54 -0.91
N GLN A 71 0.38 -5.51 -0.92
CA GLN A 71 1.15 -4.41 -1.51
C GLN A 71 0.87 -4.29 -3.01
N GLN A 72 0.73 -5.43 -3.70
CA GLN A 72 0.44 -5.46 -5.13
C GLN A 72 -0.97 -4.93 -5.42
N LEU A 73 -1.99 -5.33 -4.65
CA LEU A 73 -3.34 -4.79 -4.77
C LEU A 73 -3.36 -3.27 -4.59
N THR A 74 -2.72 -2.75 -3.54
CA THR A 74 -2.62 -1.30 -3.30
C THR A 74 -1.95 -0.59 -4.48
N ARG A 75 -0.86 -1.15 -5.02
CA ARG A 75 -0.14 -0.57 -6.16
C ARG A 75 -0.99 -0.54 -7.43
N THR A 76 -1.69 -1.63 -7.74
CA THR A 76 -2.56 -1.72 -8.93
C THR A 76 -3.72 -0.74 -8.84
N SER A 77 -4.36 -0.61 -7.66
CA SER A 77 -5.44 0.37 -7.45
C SER A 77 -4.97 1.81 -7.66
N LEU A 78 -3.78 2.17 -7.15
CA LEU A 78 -3.20 3.50 -7.34
C LEU A 78 -2.83 3.79 -8.81
N ALA A 79 -2.34 2.78 -9.52
CA ALA A 79 -2.03 2.91 -10.95
C ALA A 79 -3.30 3.15 -11.79
N ALA A 80 -4.40 2.44 -11.49
CA ALA A 80 -5.67 2.59 -12.22
C ALA A 80 -6.29 3.99 -12.08
N ILE A 81 -6.19 4.61 -10.90
CA ILE A 81 -6.69 5.98 -10.64
C ILE A 81 -5.91 7.04 -11.43
N SER A 82 -4.60 6.83 -11.60
CA SER A 82 -3.76 7.76 -12.37
C SER A 82 -4.12 7.76 -13.86
N THR A 83 -4.56 6.62 -14.41
CA THR A 83 -4.89 6.49 -15.84
C THR A 83 -6.24 7.13 -16.20
N SER A 84 -7.16 7.30 -15.24
CA SER A 84 -8.50 7.86 -15.47
C SER A 84 -8.58 9.39 -15.39
N THR A 85 -7.50 10.10 -15.05
CA THR A 85 -7.52 11.55 -14.78
C THR A 85 -6.91 12.37 -15.93
N SER A 86 -6.85 11.83 -17.15
CA SER A 86 -6.28 12.53 -18.32
C SER A 86 -7.06 12.27 -19.60
N THR A 87 -8.35 12.67 -19.66
CA THR A 87 -9.10 12.82 -20.92
C THR A 87 -10.19 13.91 -20.89
N ASP A 88 -10.05 14.98 -20.11
CA ASP A 88 -10.94 16.15 -20.22
C ASP A 88 -10.11 17.41 -20.53
N ASP A 89 -9.66 17.53 -21.78
CA ASP A 89 -9.29 18.83 -22.35
C ASP A 89 -9.97 19.00 -23.72
N ILE A 90 -11.12 19.68 -23.64
CA ILE A 90 -11.65 20.68 -24.56
C ILE A 90 -11.66 20.30 -26.05
N SER A 91 -12.85 19.92 -26.52
CA SER A 91 -13.24 20.24 -27.89
C SER A 91 -13.39 21.76 -28.02
N ASP A 92 -12.51 22.42 -28.76
CA ASP A 92 -12.97 23.53 -29.60
C ASP A 92 -12.32 23.46 -30.97
N SER A 93 -13.20 23.47 -31.96
CA SER A 93 -12.96 23.10 -33.34
C SER A 93 -12.52 24.33 -34.12
N SER A 94 -11.25 24.32 -34.53
CA SER A 94 -10.69 24.93 -35.75
C SER A 94 -11.54 25.95 -36.55
N ARG A 95 -11.03 27.18 -36.73
CA ARG A 95 -11.05 27.89 -38.04
C ARG A 95 -10.13 29.11 -38.11
N THR A 96 -9.09 29.02 -38.95
CA THR A 96 -8.43 30.14 -39.66
C THR A 96 -7.89 29.59 -41.00
N PRO A 97 -7.55 30.40 -42.04
CA PRO A 97 -8.08 31.67 -42.54
C PRO A 97 -8.42 31.55 -44.07
N PRO A 98 -8.62 32.64 -44.85
CA PRO A 98 -7.50 33.12 -45.68
C PRO A 98 -7.44 34.65 -45.92
N ALA A 99 -6.29 35.05 -46.45
CA ALA A 99 -5.87 36.42 -46.77
C ALA A 99 -6.67 37.10 -47.90
N ASN A 100 -6.81 38.44 -47.85
CA ASN A 100 -6.40 39.29 -48.97
C ASN A 100 -6.20 40.78 -48.57
N ASN A 101 -5.22 41.35 -49.24
CA ASN A 101 -4.62 42.69 -49.22
C ASN A 101 -5.61 43.85 -49.49
N THR A 102 -5.37 45.05 -48.96
CA THR A 102 -5.48 46.37 -49.65
C THR A 102 -5.22 47.56 -48.69
N ARG A 103 -4.03 48.17 -48.85
CA ARG A 103 -3.72 49.62 -49.00
C ARG A 103 -3.90 50.60 -47.81
N GLN A 104 -2.78 51.26 -47.48
CA GLN A 104 -2.70 52.55 -46.77
C GLN A 104 -3.54 53.67 -47.45
N PRO A 105 -3.86 54.77 -46.75
CA PRO A 105 -2.98 55.95 -46.77
C PRO A 105 -2.80 56.66 -45.41
N SER A 106 -1.89 57.62 -45.47
CA SER A 106 -1.27 58.55 -44.51
C SER A 106 -2.15 59.58 -43.80
N SER A 107 -1.51 60.27 -42.83
CA SER A 107 -1.76 61.63 -42.28
C SER A 107 -2.93 61.77 -41.29
N SER A 108 -2.85 62.56 -40.21
CA SER A 108 -1.98 63.70 -39.87
C SER A 108 -1.57 63.70 -38.39
#